data_AF-A0A7J9G1C6-F1
#
_entry.id   AF-A0A7J9G1C6-F1
#
_cell.length_a   1.000
_cell.length_b   1.000
_cell.length_c   1.000
_cell.angle_alpha   90.00
_cell.angle_beta   90.00
_cell.angle_gamma   90.00
#
_symmetry.space_group_name_H-M   'P 1'
#
loop_
_entity.id
_entity.type
_entity.pdbx_description
1 polymer ?
#
loop_
_entity_poly.entity_id
_entity_poly.type
_entity_poly.pdbx_seq_one_letter_code
_entity_poly.pdbx_strand_id
1 'polypeptide(L)'
;VLHPKNPFAPTLHFNYRYFETDAPKDTPGAPRQWWFGGGTDLTPAYIFEEDIKHFHSIQKRACDKFDPSFYPRFKKWCDDYFFIKHRSERRGLGGIFFDDLNDYDQEMLLSFATECADSVVPAYIPILEKRKDTPFNESHKAWQQLRRGRYVEFNLVYDRGTTFGLKTGGRIESILMSLPLTARWEYDHKPEEGSEEWKLLDACMNPKEWV
;
A
#
# COMPACT_ATOMS: atom_id res chain seq x y z
N VAL A 1 5.34 3.12 -6.96
CA VAL A 1 6.02 2.60 -5.74
C VAL A 1 7.27 3.42 -5.52
N LEU A 2 7.59 3.81 -4.28
CA LEU A 2 8.81 4.54 -3.93
C LEU A 2 9.57 3.77 -2.85
N HIS A 3 10.87 3.52 -3.07
CA HIS A 3 11.74 2.81 -2.14
C HIS A 3 12.90 3.69 -1.68
N PRO A 4 12.76 4.42 -0.54
CA PRO A 4 13.83 5.28 -0.04
C PRO A 4 15.13 4.52 0.28
N LYS A 5 16.27 5.22 0.13
CA LYS A 5 17.58 4.69 0.51
C LYS A 5 17.70 4.52 2.03
N ASN A 6 17.17 5.47 2.80
CA ASN A 6 17.26 5.47 4.26
C ASN A 6 16.27 4.46 4.88
N PRO A 7 16.69 3.52 5.74
CA PRO A 7 15.81 2.59 6.45
C PRO A 7 14.68 3.24 7.24
N PHE A 8 14.90 4.45 7.75
CA PHE A 8 13.92 5.20 8.53
C PHE A 8 12.87 5.90 7.67
N ALA A 9 13.08 6.00 6.36
CA ALA A 9 12.09 6.52 5.43
C ALA A 9 11.26 5.36 4.84
N PRO A 10 9.93 5.35 5.02
CA PRO A 10 9.08 4.23 4.63
C PRO A 10 8.96 4.07 3.11
N THR A 11 8.79 2.83 2.65
CA THR A 11 8.33 2.58 1.27
C THR A 11 6.87 3.03 1.14
N LEU A 12 6.51 3.62 0.00
CA LEU A 12 5.15 4.04 -0.32
C LEU A 12 4.66 3.38 -1.60
N HIS A 13 3.40 2.97 -1.61
CA HIS A 13 2.69 2.62 -2.84
C HIS A 13 1.38 3.42 -2.92
N PHE A 14 1.02 3.82 -4.14
CA PHE A 14 -0.29 4.34 -4.46
C PHE A 14 -0.70 3.91 -5.87
N ASN A 15 -2.00 3.76 -6.07
CA ASN A 15 -2.63 3.47 -7.35
C ASN A 15 -4.04 4.06 -7.35
N TYR A 16 -4.46 4.67 -8.45
CA TYR A 16 -5.84 5.07 -8.69
C TYR A 16 -6.14 4.81 -10.17
N ARG A 17 -7.24 4.11 -10.45
CA ARG A 17 -7.56 3.63 -11.81
C ARG A 17 -9.06 3.58 -12.03
N TYR A 18 -9.41 3.64 -13.31
CA TYR A 18 -10.76 3.43 -13.83
C TYR A 18 -10.75 2.26 -14.80
N PHE A 19 -11.76 1.41 -14.73
CA PHE A 19 -12.03 0.38 -15.72
C PHE A 19 -13.45 0.52 -16.26
N GLU A 20 -13.62 0.26 -17.55
CA GLU A 20 -14.90 0.17 -18.22
C GLU A 20 -14.87 -0.96 -19.24
N THR A 21 -15.97 -1.67 -19.37
CA THR A 21 -16.18 -2.73 -20.35
C THR A 21 -17.35 -2.38 -21.24
N ASP A 22 -17.29 -2.81 -22.51
CA ASP A 22 -18.43 -2.69 -23.41
C ASP A 22 -19.63 -3.52 -22.92
N ALA A 23 -20.83 -3.08 -23.31
CA ALA A 23 -22.05 -3.84 -23.05
C ALA A 23 -21.95 -5.23 -23.70
N PRO A 24 -22.45 -6.30 -23.03
CA PRO A 24 -22.53 -7.63 -23.63
C PRO A 24 -23.28 -7.59 -24.97
N LYS A 25 -22.65 -8.10 -26.03
CA LYS A 25 -23.24 -8.08 -27.39
C LYS A 25 -24.48 -8.96 -27.54
N ASP A 26 -24.61 -9.94 -26.66
CA ASP A 26 -25.69 -10.94 -26.61
C ASP A 26 -26.87 -10.52 -25.74
N THR A 27 -26.76 -9.39 -25.02
CA THR A 27 -27.82 -8.90 -24.11
C THR A 27 -28.21 -7.46 -24.48
N PRO A 28 -29.11 -7.27 -25.46
CA PRO A 28 -29.55 -5.93 -25.89
C PRO A 28 -30.11 -5.12 -24.71
N GLY A 29 -29.57 -3.92 -24.50
CA GLY A 29 -29.98 -3.03 -23.41
C GLY A 29 -29.22 -3.22 -22.09
N ALA A 30 -28.29 -4.18 -21.99
CA ALA A 30 -27.42 -4.29 -20.83
C ALA A 30 -26.50 -3.05 -20.70
N PRO A 31 -26.36 -2.47 -19.50
CA PRO A 31 -25.46 -1.33 -19.30
C PRO A 31 -23.99 -1.77 -19.37
N ARG A 32 -23.11 -0.82 -19.73
CA ARG A 32 -21.66 -0.99 -19.55
C ARG A 32 -21.32 -1.19 -18.07
N GLN A 33 -20.38 -2.07 -17.79
CA GLN A 33 -19.83 -2.22 -16.45
C GLN A 33 -18.60 -1.33 -16.30
N TRP A 34 -18.52 -0.62 -15.20
CA TRP A 34 -17.41 0.27 -14.86
C TRP A 34 -17.18 0.25 -13.36
N TRP A 35 -15.96 0.58 -12.96
CA TRP A 35 -15.60 0.74 -11.54
C TRP A 35 -14.30 1.52 -11.38
N PHE A 36 -14.17 2.15 -10.22
CA PHE A 36 -12.90 2.68 -9.73
C PHE A 36 -12.21 1.67 -8.82
N GLY A 37 -10.88 1.73 -8.82
CA GLY A 37 -10.06 1.01 -7.87
C GLY A 37 -8.82 1.83 -7.51
N GLY A 38 -8.26 1.58 -6.35
CA GLY A 38 -7.09 2.30 -5.91
C GLY A 38 -6.79 2.20 -4.44
N GLY A 39 -5.93 3.10 -3.98
CA GLY A 39 -5.47 3.17 -2.62
C GLY A 39 -4.05 3.70 -2.50
N THR A 40 -3.67 4.01 -1.27
CA THR A 40 -2.31 4.38 -0.88
C THR A 40 -1.98 3.63 0.40
N ASP A 41 -0.78 3.03 0.46
CA ASP A 41 -0.31 2.28 1.61
C ASP A 41 1.14 2.60 1.98
N LEU A 42 1.44 2.47 3.28
CA LEU A 42 2.74 2.79 3.87
C LEU A 42 3.43 1.52 4.40
N THR A 43 4.68 1.32 3.99
CA THR A 43 5.50 0.16 4.37
C THR A 43 6.82 0.63 5.02
N PRO A 44 6.81 0.96 6.33
CA PRO A 44 8.02 1.30 7.07
C PRO A 44 8.91 0.07 7.35
N ALA A 45 10.20 0.31 7.58
CA ALA A 45 11.09 -0.65 8.24
C ALA A 45 11.21 -0.38 9.76
N TYR A 46 10.93 0.85 10.20
CA TYR A 46 10.95 1.26 11.60
C TYR A 46 9.69 2.08 11.92
N ILE A 47 9.11 1.88 13.10
CA ILE A 47 7.89 2.58 13.53
C ILE A 47 8.25 3.93 14.11
N PHE A 48 7.65 4.98 13.56
CA PHE A 48 7.51 6.28 14.18
C PHE A 48 6.01 6.58 14.26
N GLU A 49 5.44 6.50 15.46
CA GLU A 49 3.98 6.61 15.64
C GLU A 49 3.41 7.90 15.06
N GLU A 50 4.15 9.00 15.20
CA GLU A 50 3.75 10.32 14.70
C GLU A 50 3.64 10.34 13.17
N ASP A 51 4.47 9.57 12.46
CA ASP A 51 4.44 9.51 11.00
C ASP A 51 3.28 8.64 10.51
N ILE A 52 3.02 7.53 11.21
CA ILE A 52 1.93 6.62 10.86
C ILE A 52 0.58 7.31 11.13
N LYS A 53 0.44 7.98 12.29
CA LYS A 53 -0.73 8.79 12.63
C LYS A 53 -0.94 9.92 11.62
N HIS A 54 0.13 10.63 11.23
CA HIS A 54 0.06 11.65 10.18
C HIS A 54 -0.47 11.07 8.88
N PHE A 55 0.15 10.00 8.37
CA PHE A 55 -0.24 9.35 7.12
C PHE A 55 -1.72 8.95 7.13
N HIS A 56 -2.15 8.19 8.15
CA HIS A 56 -3.54 7.74 8.28
C HIS A 56 -4.53 8.90 8.48
N SER A 57 -4.15 9.96 9.18
CA SER A 57 -4.97 11.17 9.33
C SER A 57 -5.19 11.88 7.99
N ILE A 58 -4.18 11.93 7.11
CA ILE A 58 -4.34 12.50 5.77
C ILE A 58 -5.34 11.67 4.95
N GLN A 59 -5.15 10.34 4.94
CA GLN A 59 -6.04 9.43 4.20
C GLN A 59 -7.47 9.49 4.71
N LYS A 60 -7.66 9.55 6.04
CA LYS A 60 -8.97 9.70 6.66
C LYS A 60 -9.65 11.01 6.25
N ARG A 61 -8.93 12.14 6.29
CA ARG A 61 -9.47 13.44 5.86
C ARG A 61 -9.90 13.44 4.40
N ALA A 62 -9.16 12.77 3.52
CA ALA A 62 -9.55 12.61 2.11
C ALA A 62 -10.86 11.81 1.99
N CYS A 63 -10.99 10.70 2.73
CA CYS A 63 -12.20 9.88 2.73
C CYS A 63 -13.42 10.61 3.33
N ASP A 64 -13.24 11.27 4.48
CA ASP A 64 -14.30 11.93 5.24
C ASP A 64 -14.98 13.08 4.45
N LYS A 65 -14.34 13.60 3.39
CA LYS A 65 -14.94 14.60 2.48
C LYS A 65 -16.10 14.05 1.65
N PHE A 66 -16.15 12.73 1.45
CA PHE A 66 -17.12 12.06 0.58
C PHE A 66 -18.10 11.22 1.38
N ASP A 67 -17.58 10.34 2.25
CA ASP A 67 -18.39 9.49 3.11
C ASP A 67 -17.58 9.08 4.35
N PRO A 68 -18.04 9.36 5.58
CA PRO A 68 -17.34 8.99 6.81
C PRO A 68 -17.09 7.48 6.98
N SER A 69 -17.81 6.62 6.25
CA SER A 69 -17.60 5.17 6.25
C SER A 69 -16.46 4.71 5.35
N PHE A 70 -15.97 5.55 4.43
CA PHE A 70 -14.94 5.18 3.47
C PHE A 70 -13.62 4.82 4.15
N TYR A 71 -13.13 5.66 5.07
CA TYR A 71 -11.87 5.37 5.75
C TYR A 71 -11.91 4.02 6.51
N PRO A 72 -12.85 3.75 7.43
CA PRO A 72 -12.85 2.47 8.14
C PRO A 72 -13.03 1.27 7.19
N ARG A 73 -13.87 1.38 6.15
CA ARG A 73 -14.05 0.32 5.13
C ARG A 73 -12.75 0.05 4.37
N PHE A 74 -12.13 1.09 3.81
CA PHE A 74 -10.96 0.96 2.93
C PHE A 74 -9.67 0.72 3.70
N LYS A 75 -9.56 1.18 4.95
CA LYS A 75 -8.45 0.82 5.85
C LYS A 75 -8.49 -0.67 6.17
N LYS A 76 -9.64 -1.18 6.57
CA LYS A 76 -9.80 -2.62 6.82
C LYS A 76 -9.46 -3.43 5.57
N TRP A 77 -9.95 -3.01 4.41
CA TRP A 77 -9.64 -3.70 3.16
C TRP A 77 -8.15 -3.64 2.82
N CYS A 78 -7.47 -2.54 3.11
CA CYS A 78 -6.02 -2.42 2.94
C CYS A 78 -5.27 -3.44 3.82
N ASP A 79 -5.64 -3.56 5.10
CA ASP A 79 -5.04 -4.53 6.03
C ASP A 79 -5.27 -5.98 5.60
N ASP A 80 -6.41 -6.28 4.97
CA ASP A 80 -6.75 -7.61 4.47
C ASP A 80 -6.08 -7.92 3.13
N TYR A 81 -5.98 -6.93 2.22
CA TYR A 81 -5.41 -7.11 0.87
C TYR A 81 -3.90 -7.31 0.92
N PHE A 82 -3.18 -6.50 1.72
CA PHE A 82 -1.72 -6.55 1.81
C PHE A 82 -1.18 -7.61 2.78
N PHE A 83 -1.91 -8.73 2.93
CA PHE A 83 -1.56 -9.83 3.83
C PHE A 83 -0.75 -10.93 3.12
N ILE A 84 0.42 -11.26 3.67
CA ILE A 84 1.31 -12.30 3.17
C ILE A 84 0.96 -13.61 3.87
N LYS A 85 0.06 -14.40 3.25
CA LYS A 85 -0.51 -15.60 3.89
C LYS A 85 0.52 -16.59 4.42
N HIS A 86 1.59 -16.83 3.68
CA HIS A 86 2.64 -17.79 4.10
C HIS A 86 3.58 -17.26 5.20
N ARG A 87 3.49 -15.98 5.56
CA ARG A 87 4.24 -15.35 6.67
C ARG A 87 3.35 -14.99 7.85
N SER A 88 2.03 -15.03 7.67
CA SER A 88 1.03 -14.54 8.64
C SER A 88 1.26 -13.09 9.07
N GLU A 89 1.72 -12.23 8.16
CA GLU A 89 1.99 -10.81 8.42
C GLU A 89 1.50 -9.94 7.26
N ARG A 90 1.16 -8.67 7.55
CA ARG A 90 0.93 -7.66 6.51
C ARG A 90 2.26 -7.14 5.98
N ARG A 91 2.26 -6.70 4.72
CA ARG A 91 3.42 -6.11 4.05
C ARG A 91 3.93 -4.87 4.77
N GLY A 92 3.01 -4.04 5.26
CA GLY A 92 3.25 -2.77 5.93
C GLY A 92 2.18 -2.45 6.97
N LEU A 93 1.92 -1.17 7.21
CA LEU A 93 1.00 -0.67 8.24
C LEU A 93 -0.29 -0.07 7.66
N GLY A 94 -0.68 -0.58 6.48
CA GLY A 94 -1.95 -0.26 5.83
C GLY A 94 -1.99 1.14 5.22
N GLY A 95 -3.20 1.66 5.13
CA GLY A 95 -3.57 2.91 4.45
C GLY A 95 -5.01 2.79 4.00
N ILE A 96 -5.30 3.07 2.73
CA ILE A 96 -6.62 2.79 2.13
C ILE A 96 -6.47 1.90 0.91
N PHE A 97 -7.43 1.01 0.70
CA PHE A 97 -7.54 0.18 -0.51
C PHE A 97 -9.01 -0.02 -0.86
N PHE A 98 -9.32 0.11 -2.14
CA PHE A 98 -10.64 -0.17 -2.70
C PHE A 98 -10.52 -0.71 -4.13
N ASP A 99 -11.50 -1.50 -4.51
CA ASP A 99 -11.64 -2.06 -5.84
C ASP A 99 -13.13 -2.26 -6.11
N ASP A 100 -13.51 -2.47 -7.37
CA ASP A 100 -14.90 -2.68 -7.77
C ASP A 100 -15.87 -1.59 -7.24
N LEU A 101 -15.38 -0.35 -7.08
CA LEU A 101 -16.14 0.76 -6.51
C LEU A 101 -16.99 1.43 -7.60
N ASN A 102 -18.30 1.19 -7.54
CA ASN A 102 -19.30 1.70 -8.50
C ASN A 102 -20.70 1.89 -7.86
N ASP A 103 -20.75 1.96 -6.54
CA ASP A 103 -21.95 2.12 -5.71
C ASP A 103 -22.41 3.59 -5.56
N TYR A 104 -21.73 4.52 -6.24
CA TYR A 104 -22.02 5.95 -6.26
C TYR A 104 -21.96 6.52 -7.69
N ASP A 105 -22.35 7.78 -7.84
CA ASP A 105 -22.23 8.50 -9.11
C ASP A 105 -20.78 8.56 -9.62
N GLN A 106 -20.60 8.45 -10.95
CA GLN A 106 -19.28 8.40 -11.59
C GLN A 106 -18.46 9.67 -11.35
N GLU A 107 -19.07 10.86 -11.40
CA GLU A 107 -18.36 12.12 -11.18
C GLU A 107 -17.94 12.27 -9.72
N MET A 108 -18.77 11.78 -8.79
CA MET A 108 -18.40 11.72 -7.38
C MET A 108 -17.20 10.79 -7.17
N LEU A 109 -17.21 9.58 -7.76
CA LEU A 109 -16.11 8.63 -7.59
C LEU A 109 -14.81 9.08 -8.28
N LEU A 110 -14.92 9.77 -9.41
CA LEU A 110 -13.77 10.46 -10.02
C LEU A 110 -13.21 11.50 -9.05
N SER A 111 -14.06 12.35 -8.48
CA SER A 111 -13.65 13.39 -7.52
C SER A 111 -13.00 12.77 -6.27
N PHE A 112 -13.54 11.63 -5.78
CA PHE A 112 -12.96 10.87 -4.67
C PHE A 112 -11.57 10.33 -5.02
N ALA A 113 -11.41 9.68 -6.17
CA ALA A 113 -10.12 9.17 -6.62
C ALA A 113 -9.08 10.31 -6.79
N THR A 114 -9.50 11.47 -7.30
CA THR A 114 -8.66 12.68 -7.40
C THR A 114 -8.24 13.18 -6.03
N GLU A 115 -9.16 13.34 -5.08
CA GLU A 115 -8.82 13.77 -3.71
C GLU A 115 -7.84 12.78 -3.04
N CYS A 116 -8.07 11.47 -3.20
CA CYS A 116 -7.16 10.46 -2.66
C CYS A 116 -5.77 10.53 -3.32
N ALA A 117 -5.68 10.83 -4.61
CA ALA A 117 -4.41 11.06 -5.30
C ALA A 117 -3.70 12.33 -4.80
N ASP A 118 -4.43 13.44 -4.65
CA ASP A 118 -3.91 14.70 -4.12
C ASP A 118 -3.42 14.57 -2.67
N SER A 119 -4.02 13.64 -1.91
CA SER A 119 -3.62 13.35 -0.53
C SER A 119 -2.24 12.68 -0.40
N VAL A 120 -1.71 12.08 -1.47
CA VAL A 120 -0.46 11.28 -1.43
C VAL A 120 0.74 12.14 -1.01
N VAL A 121 0.88 13.32 -1.63
CA VAL A 121 1.99 14.24 -1.37
C VAL A 121 1.99 14.75 0.09
N PRO A 122 0.90 15.34 0.62
CA PRO A 122 0.86 15.78 2.01
C PRO A 122 0.94 14.62 3.01
N ALA A 123 0.53 13.40 2.64
CA ALA A 123 0.68 12.21 3.50
C ALA A 123 2.14 11.75 3.61
N TYR A 124 2.92 11.86 2.54
CA TYR A 124 4.23 11.21 2.47
C TYR A 124 5.43 12.16 2.55
N ILE A 125 5.38 13.32 1.90
CA ILE A 125 6.54 14.23 1.83
C ILE A 125 7.00 14.71 3.22
N PRO A 126 6.11 15.13 4.15
CA PRO A 126 6.54 15.53 5.49
C PRO A 126 7.23 14.41 6.27
N ILE A 127 6.85 13.15 6.04
CA ILE A 127 7.52 11.98 6.64
C ILE A 127 8.92 11.83 6.02
N LEU A 128 9.00 11.89 4.69
CA LEU A 128 10.27 11.73 3.98
C LEU A 128 11.28 12.82 4.37
N GLU A 129 10.86 14.07 4.48
CA GLU A 129 11.71 15.21 4.88
C GLU A 129 12.31 15.01 6.27
N LYS A 130 11.53 14.47 7.23
CA LYS A 130 12.01 14.18 8.59
C LYS A 130 13.00 13.02 8.63
N ARG A 131 12.82 11.99 7.80
CA ARG A 131 13.52 10.70 7.95
C ARG A 131 14.65 10.47 6.96
N LYS A 132 14.67 11.17 5.82
CA LYS A 132 15.63 10.89 4.73
C LYS A 132 17.10 11.05 5.16
N ASP A 133 17.39 11.93 6.11
CA ASP A 133 18.74 12.24 6.58
C ASP A 133 19.08 11.60 7.94
N THR A 134 18.18 10.79 8.52
CA THR A 134 18.42 10.14 9.82
C THR A 134 19.63 9.19 9.73
N PRO A 135 20.66 9.33 10.58
CA PRO A 135 21.83 8.44 10.55
C PRO A 135 21.43 6.99 10.80
N PHE A 136 21.94 6.07 9.99
CA PHE A 136 21.71 4.63 10.13
C PHE A 136 23.02 3.84 10.00
N ASN A 137 23.01 2.60 10.48
CA ASN A 137 24.13 1.67 10.40
C ASN A 137 23.77 0.46 9.54
N GLU A 138 24.70 -0.48 9.40
CA GLU A 138 24.49 -1.68 8.59
C GLU A 138 23.38 -2.60 9.13
N SER A 139 23.14 -2.66 10.44
CA SER A 139 22.04 -3.48 10.99
C SER A 139 20.68 -2.91 10.59
N HIS A 140 20.50 -1.58 10.65
CA HIS A 140 19.28 -0.94 10.15
C HIS A 140 19.07 -1.20 8.66
N LYS A 141 20.16 -1.19 7.88
CA LYS A 141 20.10 -1.44 6.44
C LYS A 141 19.75 -2.90 6.15
N ALA A 142 20.35 -3.84 6.87
CA ALA A 142 20.07 -5.27 6.77
C ALA A 142 18.59 -5.58 7.06
N TRP A 143 18.04 -5.00 8.13
CA TRP A 143 16.62 -5.12 8.43
C TRP A 143 15.72 -4.57 7.31
N GLN A 144 16.05 -3.40 6.76
CA GLN A 144 15.33 -2.85 5.61
C GLN A 144 15.34 -3.82 4.41
N GLN A 145 16.46 -4.52 4.17
CA GLN A 145 16.55 -5.50 3.07
C GLN A 145 15.67 -6.73 3.31
N LEU A 146 15.56 -7.19 4.56
CA LEU A 146 14.66 -8.28 4.94
C LEU A 146 13.19 -7.88 4.75
N ARG A 147 12.81 -6.66 5.17
CA ARG A 147 11.46 -6.12 4.92
C ARG A 147 11.16 -5.95 3.43
N ARG A 148 12.15 -5.52 2.64
CA ARG A 148 12.04 -5.50 1.18
C ARG A 148 11.87 -6.89 0.57
N GLY A 149 12.47 -7.92 1.17
CA GLY A 149 12.20 -9.32 0.80
C GLY A 149 10.72 -9.68 0.93
N ARG A 150 10.05 -9.24 2.00
CA ARG A 150 8.58 -9.38 2.16
C ARG A 150 7.79 -8.62 1.10
N TYR A 151 8.27 -7.44 0.71
CA TYR A 151 7.66 -6.66 -0.38
C TYR A 151 7.69 -7.42 -1.71
N VAL A 152 8.83 -8.05 -2.02
CA VAL A 152 9.00 -8.91 -3.20
C VAL A 152 8.09 -10.15 -3.12
N GLU A 153 8.06 -10.83 -1.97
CA GLU A 153 7.17 -11.98 -1.74
C GLU A 153 5.71 -11.61 -2.02
N PHE A 154 5.23 -10.47 -1.51
CA PHE A 154 3.87 -10.03 -1.76
C PHE A 154 3.61 -9.76 -3.25
N ASN A 155 4.45 -8.93 -3.88
CA ASN A 155 4.20 -8.48 -5.25
C ASN A 155 4.24 -9.64 -6.26
N LEU A 156 5.13 -10.61 -6.07
CA LEU A 156 5.27 -11.72 -7.02
C LEU A 156 4.26 -12.86 -6.78
N VAL A 157 3.74 -13.02 -5.56
CA VAL A 157 2.88 -14.17 -5.20
C VAL A 157 1.40 -13.79 -5.07
N TYR A 158 1.09 -12.60 -4.55
CA TYR A 158 -0.27 -12.22 -4.15
C TYR A 158 -0.84 -11.02 -4.89
N ASP A 159 0.00 -10.10 -5.36
CA ASP A 159 -0.51 -8.90 -6.01
C ASP A 159 -1.21 -9.23 -7.34
N ARG A 160 -2.52 -8.93 -7.39
CA ARG A 160 -3.38 -9.19 -8.55
C ARG A 160 -2.92 -8.39 -9.76
N GLY A 161 -2.51 -7.13 -9.56
CA GLY A 161 -2.06 -6.24 -10.64
C GLY A 161 -0.80 -6.77 -11.32
N THR A 162 0.21 -7.15 -10.53
CA THR A 162 1.45 -7.76 -11.02
C THR A 162 1.18 -9.07 -11.75
N THR A 163 0.41 -9.98 -11.13
CA THR A 163 0.07 -11.28 -11.73
C THR A 163 -0.68 -11.14 -13.05
N PHE A 164 -1.66 -10.24 -13.11
CA PHE A 164 -2.42 -9.95 -14.33
C PHE A 164 -1.50 -9.42 -15.42
N GLY A 165 -0.72 -8.37 -15.14
CA GLY A 165 0.16 -7.75 -16.13
C GLY A 165 1.19 -8.71 -16.72
N LEU A 166 1.76 -9.61 -15.90
CA LEU A 166 2.71 -10.63 -16.36
C LEU A 166 2.05 -11.69 -17.25
N LYS A 167 0.78 -12.03 -17.00
CA LYS A 167 0.03 -13.04 -17.77
C LYS A 167 -0.56 -12.51 -19.08
N THR A 168 -0.90 -11.22 -19.14
CA THR A 168 -1.56 -10.62 -20.30
C THR A 168 -0.60 -9.92 -21.27
N GLY A 169 0.71 -10.13 -21.14
CA GLY A 169 1.72 -9.55 -22.04
C GLY A 169 1.93 -8.05 -21.84
N GLY A 170 1.73 -7.52 -20.63
CA GLY A 170 2.03 -6.13 -20.32
C GLY A 170 3.53 -5.81 -20.41
N ARG A 171 3.87 -4.52 -20.35
CA ARG A 171 5.27 -4.07 -20.41
C ARG A 171 6.02 -4.46 -19.13
N ILE A 172 6.84 -5.51 -19.22
CA ILE A 172 7.52 -6.14 -18.06
C ILE A 172 8.26 -5.13 -17.18
N GLU A 173 9.10 -4.27 -17.77
CA GLU A 173 9.87 -3.26 -17.02
C GLU A 173 8.98 -2.23 -16.29
N SER A 174 7.77 -1.99 -16.78
CA SER A 174 6.80 -1.14 -16.08
C SER A 174 6.07 -1.89 -14.97
N ILE A 175 5.88 -3.20 -15.08
CA ILE A 175 5.21 -3.99 -14.04
C ILE A 175 6.16 -4.20 -12.86
N LEU A 176 7.41 -4.57 -13.15
CA LEU A 176 8.40 -4.93 -12.13
C LEU A 176 9.12 -3.72 -11.52
N MET A 177 8.81 -2.49 -11.94
CA MET A 177 9.26 -1.26 -11.28
C MET A 177 8.85 -1.17 -9.79
N SER A 178 7.87 -2.01 -9.39
CA SER A 178 7.45 -2.16 -8.01
C SER A 178 8.45 -2.90 -7.13
N LEU A 179 9.43 -3.60 -7.72
CA LEU A 179 10.45 -4.32 -6.98
C LEU A 179 11.54 -3.36 -6.48
N PRO A 180 12.04 -3.55 -5.25
CA PRO A 180 13.16 -2.75 -4.76
C PRO A 180 14.45 -3.10 -5.49
N LEU A 181 15.36 -2.13 -5.59
CA LEU A 181 16.69 -2.32 -6.18
C LEU A 181 17.47 -3.49 -5.55
N THR A 182 17.30 -3.68 -4.25
CA THR A 182 17.93 -4.76 -3.47
C THR A 182 16.95 -5.29 -2.43
N ALA A 183 17.05 -6.58 -2.12
CA ALA A 183 16.32 -7.28 -1.07
C ALA A 183 17.20 -8.41 -0.51
N ARG A 184 16.88 -8.91 0.68
CA ARG A 184 17.63 -9.98 1.36
C ARG A 184 16.68 -11.04 1.91
N TRP A 185 17.12 -12.29 1.89
CA TRP A 185 16.48 -13.42 2.57
C TRP A 185 17.52 -14.08 3.46
N GLU A 186 17.11 -14.40 4.69
CA GLU A 186 17.91 -15.08 5.68
C GLU A 186 17.12 -16.25 6.25
N TYR A 187 17.80 -17.38 6.44
CA TYR A 187 17.19 -18.59 6.97
C TYR A 187 16.78 -18.39 8.43
N ASP A 188 15.50 -18.64 8.74
CA ASP A 188 14.87 -18.52 10.07
C ASP A 188 15.19 -17.24 10.87
N HIS A 189 15.49 -16.12 10.20
CA HIS A 189 15.76 -14.86 10.87
C HIS A 189 14.52 -14.38 11.65
N LYS A 190 14.69 -14.07 12.94
CA LYS A 190 13.69 -13.47 13.82
C LYS A 190 14.32 -12.28 14.55
N PRO A 191 13.72 -11.08 14.52
CA PRO A 191 14.20 -9.98 15.34
C PRO A 191 14.06 -10.30 16.82
N GLU A 192 14.92 -9.71 17.65
CA GLU A 192 14.87 -9.84 19.10
C GLU A 192 13.57 -9.24 19.65
N GLU A 193 12.87 -9.95 20.52
CA GLU A 193 11.62 -9.49 21.12
C GLU A 193 11.82 -8.15 21.86
N GLY A 194 10.92 -7.19 21.62
CA GLY A 194 11.02 -5.84 22.17
C GLY A 194 11.95 -4.88 21.40
N SER A 195 12.73 -5.36 20.42
CA SER A 195 13.51 -4.49 19.54
C SER A 195 12.60 -3.65 18.63
N GLU A 196 13.15 -2.59 18.01
CA GLU A 196 12.39 -1.77 17.06
C GLU A 196 11.94 -2.56 15.82
N GLU A 197 12.76 -3.52 15.37
CA GLU A 197 12.43 -4.46 14.29
C GLU A 197 11.27 -5.38 14.69
N TRP A 198 11.27 -5.87 15.93
CA TRP A 198 10.18 -6.68 16.45
C TRP A 198 8.88 -5.89 16.59
N LYS A 199 8.93 -4.62 17.03
CA LYS A 199 7.74 -3.76 17.10
C LYS A 199 7.06 -3.59 15.74
N LEU A 200 7.84 -3.45 14.66
CA LEU A 200 7.29 -3.46 13.31
C LEU A 200 6.63 -4.81 12.99
N LEU A 201 7.32 -5.91 13.27
CA LEU A 201 6.81 -7.25 12.98
C LEU A 201 5.49 -7.52 13.73
N ASP A 202 5.42 -7.17 15.01
CA ASP A 202 4.20 -7.23 15.82
C ASP A 202 3.06 -6.45 15.18
N ALA A 203 3.29 -5.20 14.78
CA ALA A 203 2.26 -4.39 14.13
C ALA A 203 1.83 -4.92 12.75
N CYS A 204 2.71 -5.62 12.04
CA CYS A 204 2.37 -6.32 10.80
C CYS A 204 1.57 -7.61 11.05
N MET A 205 1.79 -8.30 12.17
CA MET A 205 1.00 -9.49 12.54
C MET A 205 -0.37 -9.10 13.14
N ASN A 206 -0.39 -8.02 13.92
CA ASN A 206 -1.51 -7.54 14.70
C ASN A 206 -1.87 -6.11 14.26
N PRO A 207 -2.76 -5.94 13.27
CA PRO A 207 -3.10 -4.62 12.74
C PRO A 207 -3.72 -3.75 13.83
N LYS A 208 -3.32 -2.47 13.85
CA LYS A 208 -3.74 -1.48 14.84
C LYS A 208 -4.62 -0.43 14.18
N GLU A 209 -5.48 0.21 14.96
CA GLU A 209 -6.10 1.47 14.55
C GLU A 209 -5.14 2.62 14.87
N TRP A 210 -4.87 3.46 13.87
CA TRP A 210 -3.87 4.53 13.99
C TRP A 210 -4.52 5.90 14.24
N VAL A 211 -5.79 6.07 13.89
CA VAL A 211 -6.58 7.31 14.04
C VAL A 211 -8.01 7.01 14.45
#